data_AF-A0A2Z3QWU2-F1
#
_entry.id   AF-A0A2Z3QWU2-F1
#
_cell.length_a   1.000
_cell.length_b   1.000
_cell.length_c   1.000
_cell.angle_alpha   90.00
_cell.angle_beta   90.00
_cell.angle_gamma   90.00
#
_symmetry.space_group_name_H-M   'P 1'
#
loop_
_entity.id
_entity.type
_entity.pdbx_description
1 polymer ?
#
loop_
_entity_poly.entity_id
_entity_poly.type
_entity_poly.pdbx_seq_one_letter_code
_entity_poly.pdbx_strand_id
1 'polypeptide(L)'
;MDAEKGSGQQPILVATSRAVLGYVLAELRRRRKLTQVQFAEQLGLAGSTWSRVEKGETSLTVEQLRAAADHLGISAASLMNLAAKGEDAVRRYGKVVSPSKGDRRGGGEAASHGVGIGAMAGLISAGMLPLIGATLGGILGKALESAIEKALARDASGPPEDDKD
;
A
#
# COMPACT_ATOMS: atom_id res chain seq x y z
N MET A 1 24.63 31.02 -28.34
CA MET A 1 24.00 29.72 -28.73
C MET A 1 23.94 28.93 -27.44
N ASP A 2 22.94 29.28 -26.66
CA ASP A 2 22.84 28.96 -25.25
C ASP A 2 22.00 27.70 -25.10
N ALA A 3 22.56 26.75 -24.34
CA ALA A 3 21.95 25.48 -24.06
C ALA A 3 20.76 25.68 -23.10
N GLU A 4 19.54 25.64 -23.63
CA GLU A 4 18.34 25.47 -22.81
C GLU A 4 18.31 24.05 -22.21
N LYS A 5 18.87 23.91 -21.02
CA LYS A 5 18.54 22.83 -20.09
C LYS A 5 17.12 23.07 -19.57
N GLY A 6 16.12 22.65 -20.34
CA GLY A 6 14.72 22.56 -19.91
C GLY A 6 14.56 21.44 -18.88
N SER A 7 14.31 21.84 -17.64
CA SER A 7 14.01 21.05 -16.45
C SER A 7 13.26 19.73 -16.70
N GLY A 8 13.94 18.60 -16.47
CA GLY A 8 13.30 17.30 -16.36
C GLY A 8 12.39 17.25 -15.13
N GLN A 9 11.09 17.44 -15.33
CA GLN A 9 10.09 17.23 -14.28
C GLN A 9 10.12 15.76 -13.88
N GLN A 10 10.80 15.47 -12.76
CA GLN A 10 10.77 14.14 -12.13
C GLN A 10 9.31 13.78 -11.80
N PRO A 11 8.85 12.57 -12.16
CA PRO A 11 7.44 12.19 -12.01
C PRO A 11 7.03 12.13 -10.54
N ILE A 12 5.82 12.60 -10.26
CA ILE A 12 5.19 12.57 -8.93
C ILE A 12 4.65 11.15 -8.70
N LEU A 13 5.19 10.46 -7.70
CA LEU A 13 4.78 9.10 -7.38
C LEU A 13 3.61 9.10 -6.39
N VAL A 14 2.49 8.47 -6.76
CA VAL A 14 1.29 8.42 -5.91
C VAL A 14 0.85 6.98 -5.68
N ALA A 15 0.59 6.64 -4.41
CA ALA A 15 0.01 5.37 -4.00
C ALA A 15 -1.19 5.62 -3.07
N THR A 16 -2.22 4.78 -3.15
CA THR A 16 -3.34 4.84 -2.20
C THR A 16 -2.97 4.17 -0.88
N SER A 17 -3.56 4.61 0.24
CA SER A 17 -3.40 3.94 1.55
C SER A 17 -3.68 2.44 1.48
N ARG A 18 -4.66 2.04 0.66
CA ARG A 18 -5.00 0.62 0.42
C ARG A 18 -3.89 -0.12 -0.32
N ALA A 19 -3.26 0.50 -1.31
CA ALA A 19 -2.14 -0.10 -2.03
C ALA A 19 -0.91 -0.24 -1.12
N VAL A 20 -0.65 0.74 -0.25
CA VAL A 20 0.42 0.66 0.74
C VAL A 20 0.15 -0.46 1.76
N LEU A 21 -1.06 -0.50 2.32
CA LEU A 21 -1.47 -1.58 3.24
C LEU A 21 -1.39 -2.96 2.57
N GLY A 22 -1.91 -3.07 1.34
CA GLY A 22 -1.87 -4.30 0.55
C GLY A 22 -0.43 -4.79 0.31
N TYR A 23 0.50 -3.87 0.05
CA TYR A 23 1.91 -4.20 -0.07
C TYR A 23 2.51 -4.70 1.26
N VAL A 24 2.21 -4.02 2.37
CA VAL A 24 2.68 -4.43 3.71
C VAL A 24 2.21 -5.85 4.04
N LEU A 25 0.93 -6.14 3.79
CA LEU A 25 0.35 -7.48 3.94
C LEU A 25 1.07 -8.53 3.09
N ALA A 26 1.32 -8.21 1.81
CA ALA A 26 2.02 -9.10 0.89
C ALA A 26 3.46 -9.38 1.33
N GLU A 27 4.17 -8.38 1.84
CA GLU A 27 5.54 -8.51 2.34
C GLU A 27 5.59 -9.38 3.61
N LEU A 28 4.71 -9.12 4.59
CA LEU A 28 4.61 -9.93 5.80
C LEU A 28 4.25 -11.38 5.48
N ARG A 29 3.30 -11.62 4.58
CA ARG A 29 2.94 -12.97 4.11
C ARG A 29 4.12 -13.67 3.45
N ARG A 30 4.87 -12.99 2.58
CA ARG A 30 6.05 -13.57 1.91
C ARG A 30 7.15 -13.94 2.91
N ARG A 31 7.34 -13.16 3.97
CA ARG A 31 8.29 -13.49 5.06
C ARG A 31 7.88 -14.75 5.82
N ARG A 32 6.57 -15.02 5.91
CA ARG A 32 6.02 -16.29 6.41
C ARG A 32 6.07 -17.44 5.38
N LYS A 33 6.61 -17.20 4.17
CA LYS A 33 6.70 -18.17 3.06
C LYS A 33 5.35 -18.73 2.61
N LEU A 34 4.28 -17.97 2.78
CA LEU A 34 2.92 -18.37 2.36
C LEU A 34 2.60 -17.81 0.97
N THR A 35 1.91 -18.59 0.14
CA THR A 35 1.31 -18.09 -1.11
C THR A 35 0.04 -17.30 -0.85
N GLN A 36 -0.44 -16.52 -1.84
CA GLN A 36 -1.72 -15.80 -1.71
C GLN A 36 -2.90 -16.75 -1.45
N VAL A 37 -2.90 -17.91 -2.11
CA VAL A 37 -3.97 -18.93 -1.96
C VAL A 37 -3.95 -19.51 -0.55
N GLN A 38 -2.79 -19.97 -0.07
CA GLN A 38 -2.66 -20.53 1.28
C GLN A 38 -3.06 -19.53 2.37
N PHE A 39 -2.68 -18.26 2.22
CA PHE A 39 -3.04 -17.24 3.20
C PHE A 39 -4.54 -16.91 3.15
N ALA A 40 -5.14 -16.85 1.96
CA ALA A 40 -6.57 -16.66 1.81
C ALA A 40 -7.36 -17.81 2.45
N GLU A 41 -6.92 -19.06 2.23
CA GLU A 41 -7.54 -20.26 2.82
C GLU A 41 -7.54 -20.21 4.36
N GLN A 42 -6.43 -19.77 4.97
CA GLN A 42 -6.33 -19.58 6.41
C GLN A 42 -7.35 -18.56 6.95
N LEU A 43 -7.71 -17.57 6.12
CA LEU A 43 -8.71 -16.55 6.46
C LEU A 43 -10.14 -16.92 6.06
N GLY A 44 -10.37 -18.10 5.48
CA GLY A 44 -11.67 -18.50 4.94
C GLY A 44 -12.10 -17.67 3.72
N LEU A 45 -11.15 -17.14 2.95
CA LEU A 45 -11.37 -16.28 1.79
C LEU A 45 -10.93 -16.97 0.48
N ALA A 46 -11.53 -16.55 -0.64
CA ALA A 46 -11.03 -16.93 -1.96
C ALA A 46 -9.67 -16.26 -2.25
N GLY A 47 -8.75 -17.00 -2.88
CA GLY A 47 -7.43 -16.46 -3.29
C GLY A 47 -7.53 -15.21 -4.18
N SER A 48 -8.55 -15.12 -5.03
CA SER A 48 -8.83 -13.94 -5.87
C SER A 48 -9.26 -12.72 -5.05
N THR A 49 -9.93 -12.92 -3.91
CA THR A 49 -10.27 -11.84 -2.98
C THR A 49 -9.03 -11.31 -2.30
N TRP A 50 -8.17 -12.20 -1.79
CA TRP A 50 -6.92 -11.79 -1.15
C TRP A 50 -5.94 -11.10 -2.12
N SER A 51 -5.86 -11.58 -3.37
CA SER A 51 -5.05 -10.95 -4.41
C SER A 51 -5.45 -9.48 -4.66
N ARG A 52 -6.75 -9.19 -4.69
CA ARG A 52 -7.28 -7.81 -4.85
C ARG A 52 -6.98 -6.93 -3.63
N VAL A 53 -6.99 -7.50 -2.42
CA VAL A 53 -6.58 -6.81 -1.19
C VAL A 53 -5.11 -6.39 -1.26
N GLU A 54 -4.21 -7.30 -1.64
CA GLU A 54 -2.77 -6.98 -1.74
C GLU A 54 -2.45 -5.92 -2.80
N LYS A 55 -3.29 -5.82 -3.84
CA LYS A 55 -3.20 -4.76 -4.86
C LYS A 55 -3.85 -3.44 -4.46
N GLY A 56 -4.56 -3.39 -3.32
CA GLY A 56 -5.32 -2.23 -2.87
C GLY A 56 -6.61 -1.97 -3.66
N GLU A 57 -7.08 -2.94 -4.44
CA GLU A 57 -8.30 -2.88 -5.26
C GLU A 57 -9.57 -3.06 -4.43
N THR A 58 -9.46 -3.68 -3.25
CA THR A 58 -10.57 -3.92 -2.31
C THR A 58 -10.12 -3.62 -0.88
N SER A 59 -11.04 -3.05 -0.09
CA SER A 59 -10.82 -2.76 1.33
C SER A 59 -11.06 -4.00 2.18
N LEU A 60 -10.33 -4.13 3.29
CA LEU A 60 -10.62 -5.12 4.33
C LEU A 60 -11.67 -4.58 5.29
N THR A 61 -12.50 -5.46 5.84
CA THR A 61 -13.25 -5.14 7.07
C THR A 61 -12.32 -5.12 8.27
N VAL A 62 -12.79 -4.59 9.40
CA VAL A 62 -12.00 -4.57 10.64
C VAL A 62 -11.70 -5.99 11.13
N GLU A 63 -12.67 -6.90 10.99
CA GLU A 63 -12.53 -8.32 11.35
C GLU A 63 -11.49 -9.01 10.46
N GLN A 64 -11.51 -8.76 9.15
CA GLN A 64 -10.53 -9.32 8.22
C GLN A 64 -9.13 -8.75 8.45
N LEU A 65 -9.02 -7.45 8.77
CA LEU A 65 -7.74 -6.83 9.14
C LEU A 65 -7.16 -7.48 10.40
N ARG A 66 -8.00 -7.68 11.43
CA ARG A 66 -7.57 -8.33 12.67
C ARG A 66 -7.14 -9.77 12.43
N ALA A 67 -7.96 -10.55 11.72
CA ALA A 67 -7.63 -11.93 11.38
C ALA A 67 -6.32 -12.02 10.58
N ALA A 68 -6.12 -11.16 9.59
CA ALA A 68 -4.88 -11.11 8.83
C ALA A 68 -3.68 -10.79 9.73
N ALA A 69 -3.80 -9.82 10.64
CA ALA A 69 -2.74 -9.48 11.59
C ALA A 69 -2.39 -10.66 12.52
N ASP A 70 -3.42 -11.32 13.07
CA ASP A 70 -3.28 -12.49 13.94
C ASP A 70 -2.52 -13.63 13.23
N HIS A 71 -2.92 -13.97 11.99
CA HIS A 71 -2.23 -14.99 11.18
C HIS A 71 -0.79 -14.60 10.78
N LEU A 72 -0.51 -13.30 10.66
CA LEU A 72 0.84 -12.80 10.41
C LEU A 72 1.68 -12.69 11.69
N GLY A 73 1.08 -12.95 12.85
CA GLY A 73 1.72 -12.90 14.17
C GLY A 73 2.17 -11.50 14.57
N ILE A 74 1.39 -10.48 14.20
CA ILE A 74 1.56 -9.10 14.65
C ILE A 74 0.22 -8.53 15.09
N SER A 75 0.23 -7.48 15.92
CA SER A 75 -1.01 -6.78 16.27
C SER A 75 -1.56 -5.99 15.07
N ALA A 76 -2.88 -5.78 15.03
CA ALA A 76 -3.50 -4.90 14.04
C ALA A 76 -2.96 -3.46 14.13
N ALA A 77 -2.61 -3.00 15.34
CA ALA A 77 -1.97 -1.70 15.57
C ALA A 77 -0.56 -1.64 14.93
N SER A 78 0.26 -2.69 15.11
CA SER A 78 1.57 -2.82 14.45
C SER A 78 1.43 -2.80 12.93
N LEU A 79 0.47 -3.54 12.38
CA LEU A 79 0.18 -3.58 10.94
C LEU A 79 -0.17 -2.19 10.40
N MET A 80 -1.07 -1.46 11.08
CA MET A 80 -1.46 -0.12 10.68
C MET A 80 -0.31 0.89 10.80
N ASN A 81 0.53 0.76 11.82
CA ASN A 81 1.74 1.58 11.96
C ASN A 81 2.76 1.33 10.84
N LEU A 82 2.90 0.08 10.38
CA LEU A 82 3.73 -0.24 9.22
C LEU A 82 3.17 0.39 7.94
N ALA A 83 1.85 0.35 7.74
CA ALA A 83 1.21 1.00 6.61
C ALA A 83 1.46 2.52 6.64
N ALA A 84 1.28 3.18 7.80
CA ALA A 84 1.55 4.61 7.96
C ALA A 84 3.01 4.98 7.62
N LYS A 85 3.99 4.19 8.11
CA LYS A 85 5.40 4.38 7.74
C LYS A 85 5.66 4.21 6.24
N GLY A 86 4.92 3.31 5.60
CA GLY A 86 4.97 3.11 4.16
C GLY A 86 4.46 4.32 3.40
N GLU A 87 3.36 4.91 3.87
CA GLU A 87 2.84 6.17 3.31
C GLU A 87 3.88 7.30 3.46
N ASP A 88 4.53 7.41 4.62
CA ASP A 88 5.60 8.39 4.85
C ASP A 88 6.82 8.14 3.95
N ALA A 89 7.13 6.89 3.65
CA ALA A 89 8.19 6.55 2.70
C ALA A 89 7.80 7.00 1.29
N VAL A 90 6.60 6.67 0.82
CA VAL A 90 6.09 7.14 -0.49
C VAL A 90 6.14 8.66 -0.58
N ARG A 91 5.75 9.36 0.50
CA ARG A 91 5.83 10.84 0.59
C ARG A 91 7.25 11.38 0.48
N ARG A 92 8.24 10.70 1.07
CA ARG A 92 9.65 11.13 1.10
C ARG A 92 10.41 10.89 -0.20
N TYR A 93 10.00 9.92 -1.02
CA TYR A 93 10.72 9.55 -2.25
C TYR A 93 10.35 10.37 -3.51
N GLY A 94 9.57 11.46 -3.39
CA GLY A 94 9.53 12.54 -4.41
C GLY A 94 8.13 12.95 -4.90
N LYS A 95 7.59 14.03 -4.30
CA LYS A 95 6.33 14.73 -4.60
C LYS A 95 5.04 13.90 -4.42
N VAL A 96 4.17 14.34 -3.50
CA VAL A 96 2.78 13.88 -3.33
C VAL A 96 1.88 15.12 -3.38
N VAL A 97 0.83 15.09 -4.22
CA VAL A 97 -0.24 16.10 -4.21
C VAL A 97 -1.53 15.41 -3.77
N SER A 98 -2.19 15.95 -2.74
CA SER A 98 -3.54 15.58 -2.34
C SER A 98 -4.54 16.05 -3.41
N PRO A 99 -5.65 15.35 -3.67
CA PRO A 99 -6.66 15.83 -4.61
C PRO A 99 -7.29 17.11 -4.03
N SER A 100 -7.00 18.26 -4.64
CA SER A 100 -7.71 19.51 -4.35
C SER A 100 -9.10 19.44 -4.97
N LYS A 101 -10.09 19.78 -4.17
CA LYS A 101 -11.51 19.73 -4.48
C LYS A 101 -11.85 20.80 -5.51
N GLY A 102 -12.18 20.39 -6.73
CA GLY A 102 -12.93 21.20 -7.68
C GLY A 102 -12.27 21.35 -9.04
N ASP A 103 -12.70 20.52 -10.00
CA ASP A 103 -13.28 21.10 -11.21
C ASP A 103 -14.28 20.11 -11.83
N ARG A 104 -15.56 20.47 -11.76
CA ARG A 104 -16.62 19.80 -12.53
C ARG A 104 -16.84 20.66 -13.76
N ARG A 105 -16.49 20.17 -14.96
CA ARG A 105 -17.18 20.56 -16.21
C ARG A 105 -16.79 19.67 -17.39
N GLY A 106 -17.74 18.82 -17.79
CA GLY A 106 -18.24 18.75 -19.17
C GLY A 106 -17.46 17.94 -20.21
N GLY A 107 -18.07 16.83 -20.63
CA GLY A 107 -18.19 16.47 -22.06
C GLY A 107 -17.39 15.26 -22.55
N GLY A 108 -18.10 14.23 -23.03
CA GLY A 108 -17.61 13.31 -24.06
C GLY A 108 -17.49 11.85 -23.65
N GLU A 109 -18.37 11.01 -24.22
CA GLU A 109 -18.38 9.55 -24.14
C GLU A 109 -17.10 8.91 -24.69
N ALA A 110 -16.53 7.94 -23.96
CA ALA A 110 -16.01 6.70 -24.54
C ALA A 110 -15.67 5.66 -23.45
N ALA A 111 -16.24 4.47 -23.63
CA ALA A 111 -15.77 3.18 -23.17
C ALA A 111 -15.70 2.92 -21.64
N SER A 112 -16.71 2.17 -21.20
CA SER A 112 -16.68 1.32 -20.02
C SER A 112 -15.41 0.46 -19.95
N HIS A 113 -14.41 0.89 -19.19
CA HIS A 113 -13.51 -0.02 -18.50
C HIS A 113 -13.30 0.58 -17.12
N GLY A 114 -13.66 -0.21 -16.11
CA GLY A 114 -13.80 0.21 -14.72
C GLY A 114 -12.76 1.25 -14.35
N VAL A 115 -13.25 2.47 -14.07
CA VAL A 115 -12.46 3.43 -13.34
C VAL A 115 -12.25 2.82 -11.96
N GLY A 116 -11.08 2.28 -11.67
CA GLY A 116 -9.79 2.89 -11.89
C GLY A 116 -9.32 3.46 -13.24
N ILE A 117 -9.47 2.82 -14.40
CA ILE A 117 -8.88 3.27 -15.69
C ILE A 117 -9.09 4.77 -16.01
N GLY A 118 -10.21 5.38 -15.66
CA GLY A 118 -10.43 6.84 -15.83
C GLY A 118 -9.67 7.74 -14.84
N ALA A 119 -9.35 7.27 -13.63
CA ALA A 119 -8.52 7.98 -12.65
C ALA A 119 -7.04 7.82 -12.98
N MET A 120 -6.64 6.67 -13.54
CA MET A 120 -5.29 6.41 -14.04
C MET A 120 -4.97 7.27 -15.27
N ALA A 121 -5.90 7.40 -16.22
CA ALA A 121 -5.75 8.28 -17.37
C ALA A 121 -5.56 9.75 -16.94
N GLY A 122 -6.32 10.22 -15.93
CA GLY A 122 -6.16 11.56 -15.36
C GLY A 122 -4.81 11.80 -14.68
N LEU A 123 -4.27 10.81 -13.95
CA LEU A 123 -2.97 10.90 -13.30
C LEU A 123 -1.81 10.99 -14.31
N ILE A 124 -1.85 10.16 -15.36
CA ILE A 124 -0.83 10.18 -16.44
C ILE A 124 -0.87 11.54 -17.17
N SER A 125 -2.06 12.08 -17.41
CA SER A 125 -2.26 13.39 -18.05
C SER A 125 -1.74 14.56 -17.21
N ALA A 126 -1.63 14.38 -15.89
CA ALA A 126 -1.11 15.36 -14.93
C ALA A 126 0.39 15.18 -14.60
N GLY A 127 1.10 14.30 -15.32
CA GLY A 127 2.51 13.99 -15.05
C GLY A 127 2.75 13.21 -13.74
N MET A 128 1.71 12.55 -13.21
CA MET A 128 1.79 11.68 -12.04
C MET A 128 1.87 10.21 -12.48
N LEU A 129 2.84 9.46 -11.95
CA LEU A 129 2.97 8.03 -12.21
C LEU A 129 2.35 7.24 -11.03
N PRO A 130 1.24 6.53 -11.26
CA PRO A 130 0.65 5.67 -10.23
C PRO A 130 1.59 4.51 -9.91
N LEU A 131 1.94 4.34 -8.64
CA LEU A 131 2.74 3.20 -8.19
C LEU A 131 1.82 2.00 -7.94
N ILE A 132 1.80 1.07 -8.90
CA ILE A 132 1.12 -0.23 -8.77
C ILE A 132 2.18 -1.33 -8.93
N GLY A 133 2.27 -2.25 -7.97
CA GLY A 133 3.12 -3.44 -8.07
C GLY A 133 4.62 -3.18 -7.81
N ALA A 134 5.50 -3.61 -8.73
CA ALA A 134 6.94 -3.75 -8.49
C ALA A 134 7.68 -2.44 -8.15
N THR A 135 7.22 -1.29 -8.67
CA THR A 135 7.81 0.03 -8.38
C THR A 135 7.59 0.46 -6.93
N LEU A 136 6.42 0.13 -6.37
CA LEU A 136 6.12 0.31 -4.96
C LEU A 136 7.07 -0.55 -4.09
N GLY A 137 7.41 -1.75 -4.57
CA GLY A 137 8.27 -2.69 -3.86
C GLY A 137 9.72 -2.23 -3.68
N GLY A 138 10.30 -1.54 -4.65
CA GLY A 138 11.67 -1.01 -4.52
C GLY A 138 11.80 0.10 -3.47
N ILE A 139 10.77 0.96 -3.36
CA ILE A 139 10.73 2.07 -2.41
C ILE A 139 10.36 1.57 -1.01
N LEU A 140 9.24 0.86 -0.91
CA LEU A 140 8.71 0.42 0.37
C LEU A 140 9.54 -0.70 0.99
N GLY A 141 10.10 -1.61 0.19
CA GLY A 141 10.88 -2.74 0.71
C GLY A 141 12.04 -2.27 1.59
N LYS A 142 12.87 -1.36 1.08
CA LYS A 142 14.00 -0.79 1.84
C LYS A 142 13.53 0.08 3.00
N ALA A 143 12.50 0.89 2.80
CA ALA A 143 12.03 1.82 3.83
C ALA A 143 11.35 1.12 5.01
N LEU A 144 10.72 -0.04 4.77
CA LEU A 144 9.95 -0.78 5.77
C LEU A 144 10.72 -1.94 6.40
N GLU A 145 11.87 -2.36 5.85
CA GLU A 145 12.62 -3.51 6.32
C GLU A 145 12.86 -3.51 7.84
N SER A 146 13.56 -2.47 8.34
CA SER A 146 13.83 -2.34 9.78
C SER A 146 12.55 -2.16 10.61
N ALA A 147 11.51 -1.54 10.05
CA ALA A 147 10.25 -1.35 10.76
C ALA A 147 9.48 -2.68 10.94
N ILE A 148 9.49 -3.53 9.91
CA ILE A 148 8.89 -4.86 9.92
C ILE A 148 9.61 -5.75 10.92
N GLU A 149 10.94 -5.76 10.92
CA GLU A 149 11.72 -6.55 11.88
C GLU A 149 11.42 -6.14 13.33
N LYS A 150 11.37 -4.82 13.60
CA LYS A 150 11.02 -4.31 14.93
C LYS A 150 9.59 -4.67 15.34
N ALA A 151 8.63 -4.62 14.42
CA ALA A 151 7.25 -5.00 14.72
C ALA A 151 7.15 -6.49 15.07
N LEU A 152 7.79 -7.35 14.27
CA LEU A 152 7.85 -8.79 14.53
C LEU A 152 8.54 -9.11 15.87
N ALA A 153 9.63 -8.41 16.20
CA ALA A 153 10.34 -8.62 17.46
C ALA A 153 9.53 -8.17 18.69
N ARG A 154 8.87 -7.00 18.62
CA ARG A 154 8.04 -6.47 19.71
C ARG A 154 6.82 -7.34 20.01
N ASP A 155 6.17 -7.84 18.97
CA ASP A 155 4.97 -8.66 19.15
C ASP A 155 5.33 -10.11 19.54
N ALA A 156 6.56 -10.56 19.24
CA ALA A 156 7.08 -11.84 19.72
C ALA A 156 7.47 -11.83 21.21
N SER A 157 7.82 -10.67 21.78
CA SER A 157 8.20 -10.56 23.20
C SER A 157 7.01 -10.58 24.18
N GLY A 158 5.77 -10.73 23.68
CA GLY A 158 4.56 -10.62 24.50
C GLY A 158 4.35 -9.19 25.03
N PRO A 159 3.16 -8.87 25.59
CA PRO A 159 3.06 -7.70 26.46
C PRO A 159 4.07 -7.85 27.61
N PRO A 160 4.64 -6.75 28.16
CA PRO A 160 5.31 -6.85 29.45
C PRO A 160 4.33 -7.57 30.40
N GLU A 161 4.79 -8.61 31.08
CA GLU A 161 4.02 -9.18 32.19
C GLU A 161 3.72 -8.00 33.11
N ASP A 162 2.46 -7.58 33.17
CA ASP A 162 2.01 -6.62 34.17
C ASP A 162 2.40 -7.23 35.51
N ASP A 163 3.34 -6.59 36.20
CA ASP A 163 3.73 -6.91 37.56
C ASP A 163 2.45 -7.08 38.37
N LYS A 164 2.19 -8.33 38.77
CA LYS A 164 1.14 -8.64 39.72
C LYS A 164 1.64 -8.19 41.09
N ASP A 165 1.42 -6.91 41.37
CA ASP A 165 1.44 -6.36 42.73
C ASP A 165 0.16 -6.72 43.50
#